data_AF-A0A2C5XK58-F1
#
_entry.id   AF-A0A2C5XK58-F1
#
_cell.length_a   1.000
_cell.length_b   1.000
_cell.length_c   1.000
_cell.angle_alpha   90.00
_cell.angle_beta   90.00
_cell.angle_gamma   90.00
#
_symmetry.space_group_name_H-M   'P 1'
#
loop_
_entity.id
_entity.type
_entity.pdbx_description
1 polymer ?
#
loop_
_entity_poly.entity_id
_entity_poly.type
_entity_poly.pdbx_seq_one_letter_code
_entity_poly.pdbx_strand_id
1 'polypeptide(L)'
;MALNRKYANLPDLDSAPDIYETPDLTDDNSTIPTTNQAPSEDDFFDAEQDDEAQGISRSRLRIDEARSRFTPANIDATGVDFSDRVDGKRKSYKTTSRRQRILQDGTEELGDVSEGDDDEGLQRRIARLTREVEEAKADFATLKSAADGQSGNPEPHDSRLDILSQTLDNLNASSLAAVATKTAPAAVKTTNDIPAVADGATYTVTYTPSYEKSHALAKAADFDERLLMLENALGISSSALPEANHDGLPRAILPTLDSMNKQISTLAQASTANLDAISRRVRSLASDQDRLNDSREKAKNLRDEMGKNGPTSPRDETDQEAKINALYGILPAIEGLTPLLPPLLDRLRSLRALHADAATASQTLDRIETQQLEMAGDLKQWRDGLKKLESSMQSRDTTVEGNMKIMEGWIKGLEERITNGSRGEGRRVRTNCVAATKVWQHFSTLQKHTACVTSTLYWCSLDKLTRVRLPRQQYQHIGTAMTPVSPTANGHFKILYFAGASSFTGKEGERLPAPLSLNKLFTELEAKYPGIGEAVLESCLVTINLEYVDVPSEHDTDGTVIKEADEVAIIPPVSSG
;
A
#
# COMPACT_ATOMS: atom_id res chain seq x y z
N MET A 1 1.92 3.40 49.59
CA MET A 1 1.43 4.30 48.54
C MET A 1 2.56 5.22 48.12
N ALA A 2 3.00 5.14 46.87
CA ALA A 2 4.05 6.01 46.36
C ALA A 2 3.41 7.36 46.04
N LEU A 3 3.66 8.38 46.87
CA LEU A 3 3.22 9.74 46.58
C LEU A 3 3.82 10.17 45.24
N ASN A 4 2.95 10.34 44.24
CA ASN A 4 3.35 10.78 42.91
C ASN A 4 4.05 12.15 43.03
N ARG A 5 5.31 12.22 42.57
CA ARG A 5 6.16 13.44 42.69
C ARG A 5 5.51 14.70 42.13
N LYS A 6 4.58 14.56 41.18
CA LYS A 6 3.82 15.66 40.58
C LYS A 6 2.93 16.40 41.58
N TYR A 7 2.40 15.69 42.59
CA TYR A 7 1.40 16.24 43.52
C TYR A 7 1.96 16.54 44.91
N ALA A 8 3.18 16.12 45.23
CA ALA A 8 3.80 16.27 46.54
C ALA A 8 3.95 17.72 47.04
N ASN A 9 3.94 18.70 46.12
CA ASN A 9 4.07 20.13 46.46
C ASN A 9 2.73 20.84 46.67
N LEU A 10 1.60 20.17 46.44
CA LEU A 10 0.29 20.75 46.72
C LEU A 10 -0.03 20.55 48.22
N PRO A 11 -0.41 21.61 48.95
CA PRO A 11 -0.98 21.43 50.28
C PRO A 11 -2.33 20.71 50.16
N ASP A 12 -2.64 19.82 51.11
CA ASP A 12 -3.88 19.03 51.20
C ASP A 12 -3.98 17.82 50.23
N LEU A 13 -2.96 16.95 50.23
CA LEU A 13 -3.05 15.65 49.55
C LEU A 13 -3.65 14.58 50.47
N ASP A 14 -4.76 13.99 50.05
CA ASP A 14 -5.43 12.92 50.80
C ASP A 14 -4.58 11.65 50.86
N SER A 15 -4.57 10.99 52.03
CA SER A 15 -3.92 9.69 52.27
C SER A 15 -4.91 8.52 52.33
N ALA A 16 -6.18 8.80 52.04
CA ALA A 16 -7.22 7.79 51.86
C ALA A 16 -6.84 6.77 50.76
N PRO A 17 -7.39 5.55 50.82
CA PRO A 17 -7.32 4.63 49.69
C PRO A 17 -7.94 5.26 48.42
N ASP A 18 -7.25 5.10 47.29
CA ASP A 18 -7.65 5.66 45.99
C ASP A 18 -9.02 5.13 45.51
N ILE A 19 -9.39 3.91 45.94
CA ILE A 19 -10.62 3.22 45.51
C ILE A 19 -11.32 2.67 46.76
N TYR A 20 -12.57 3.10 46.97
CA TYR A 20 -13.48 2.52 47.95
C TYR A 20 -14.49 1.66 47.20
N GLU A 21 -14.16 0.39 47.04
CA GLU A 21 -15.02 -0.59 46.39
C GLU A 21 -15.72 -1.50 47.41
N THR A 22 -16.92 -1.95 47.06
CA THR A 22 -17.55 -3.08 47.76
C THR A 22 -16.69 -4.32 47.54
N PRO A 23 -16.52 -5.20 48.54
CA PRO A 23 -15.78 -6.44 48.36
C PRO A 23 -16.29 -7.18 47.13
N ASP A 24 -15.38 -7.63 46.27
CA ASP A 24 -15.73 -8.40 45.09
C ASP A 24 -16.55 -9.62 45.55
N LEU A 25 -17.80 -9.67 45.09
CA LEU A 25 -18.65 -10.82 45.31
C LEU A 25 -18.01 -11.95 44.53
N THR A 26 -17.32 -12.86 45.22
CA THR A 26 -16.71 -14.04 44.61
C THR A 26 -17.75 -14.72 43.72
N ASP A 27 -17.43 -14.85 42.43
CA ASP A 27 -18.26 -15.52 41.42
C ASP A 27 -18.62 -16.98 41.78
N ASP A 28 -18.04 -17.52 42.86
CA ASP A 28 -18.25 -18.87 43.38
C ASP A 28 -19.61 -19.12 44.04
N ASN A 29 -20.44 -18.10 44.29
CA ASN A 29 -21.80 -18.31 44.80
C ASN A 29 -22.86 -17.98 43.75
N SER A 30 -23.00 -18.89 42.79
CA SER A 30 -24.20 -19.16 41.99
C SER A 30 -25.05 -17.93 41.66
N THR A 31 -24.52 -17.05 40.81
CA THR A 31 -25.39 -16.28 39.92
C THR A 31 -25.10 -16.82 38.54
N ILE A 32 -26.07 -17.57 38.00
CA ILE A 32 -26.08 -17.99 36.60
C ILE A 32 -25.77 -16.72 35.80
N PRO A 33 -24.68 -16.66 35.01
CA PRO A 33 -24.40 -15.49 34.21
C PRO A 33 -25.57 -15.36 33.23
N THR A 34 -26.42 -14.34 33.42
CA THR A 34 -27.31 -13.85 32.37
C THR A 34 -26.44 -13.12 31.37
N THR A 35 -25.65 -13.91 30.66
CA THR A 35 -24.95 -13.50 29.48
C THR A 35 -26.05 -13.20 28.46
N ASN A 36 -26.15 -11.95 28.03
CA ASN A 36 -26.86 -11.55 26.81
C ASN A 36 -26.10 -12.06 25.56
N GLN A 37 -25.58 -13.28 25.59
CA GLN A 37 -25.26 -14.01 24.36
C GLN A 37 -26.49 -14.83 24.05
N ALA A 38 -27.04 -14.63 22.86
CA ALA A 38 -27.85 -15.65 22.24
C ALA A 38 -27.11 -17.00 22.42
N PRO A 39 -27.77 -18.05 22.95
CA PRO A 39 -27.13 -19.35 23.03
C PRO A 39 -26.62 -19.69 21.64
N SER A 40 -25.31 -19.95 21.55
CA SER A 40 -24.68 -20.26 20.26
C SER A 40 -25.39 -21.47 19.68
N GLU A 41 -25.83 -21.33 18.43
CA GLU A 41 -26.63 -22.28 17.66
C GLU A 41 -25.96 -23.65 17.42
N ASP A 42 -24.73 -23.85 17.93
CA ASP A 42 -23.82 -24.95 17.58
C ASP A 42 -23.83 -26.16 18.52
N ASP A 43 -24.43 -26.09 19.72
CA ASP A 43 -24.40 -27.21 20.69
C ASP A 43 -25.71 -28.02 20.80
N PHE A 44 -26.70 -27.76 19.94
CA PHE A 44 -27.88 -28.63 19.80
C PHE A 44 -27.57 -29.79 18.84
N PHE A 45 -26.58 -30.60 19.18
CA PHE A 45 -26.42 -31.91 18.55
C PHE A 45 -27.29 -32.92 19.29
N ASP A 46 -28.35 -33.36 18.61
CA ASP A 46 -29.08 -34.60 18.88
C ASP A 46 -29.85 -34.68 20.21
N ALA A 47 -30.36 -33.55 20.70
CA ALA A 47 -31.56 -33.63 21.53
C ALA A 47 -32.70 -34.02 20.59
N GLU A 48 -33.12 -35.29 20.74
CA GLU A 48 -34.34 -35.85 20.16
C GLU A 48 -35.39 -34.76 20.05
N GLN A 49 -35.67 -34.43 18.79
CA GLN A 49 -36.81 -33.67 18.30
C GLN A 49 -37.81 -33.33 19.42
N ASP A 50 -37.71 -32.10 19.97
CA ASP A 50 -38.77 -31.53 20.78
C ASP A 50 -40.03 -31.48 19.89
N ASP A 51 -40.85 -32.52 20.00
CA ASP A 51 -42.16 -32.69 19.37
C ASP A 51 -43.17 -31.62 19.87
N GLU A 52 -42.73 -30.62 20.64
CA GLU A 52 -43.54 -29.54 21.20
C GLU A 52 -43.53 -28.24 20.37
N ALA A 53 -42.70 -28.12 19.33
CA ALA A 53 -42.75 -26.99 18.38
C ALA A 53 -43.52 -27.36 17.09
N GLN A 54 -44.77 -27.81 17.20
CA GLN A 54 -45.62 -28.37 16.12
C GLN A 54 -46.07 -27.38 15.02
N GLY A 55 -45.27 -26.37 14.69
CA GLY A 55 -45.56 -25.42 13.60
C GLY A 55 -44.36 -24.72 12.97
N ILE A 56 -43.13 -24.89 13.49
CA ILE A 56 -41.94 -24.20 12.97
C ILE A 56 -40.84 -25.21 12.70
N SER A 57 -40.53 -25.45 11.43
CA SER A 57 -39.37 -26.24 11.02
C SER A 57 -38.08 -25.45 11.26
N ARG A 58 -37.29 -25.84 12.26
CA ARG A 58 -35.96 -25.26 12.55
C ARG A 58 -34.82 -26.02 11.85
N SER A 59 -35.02 -26.41 10.59
CA SER A 59 -33.95 -27.08 9.83
C SER A 59 -32.80 -26.11 9.60
N ARG A 60 -31.61 -26.41 10.14
CA ARG A 60 -30.42 -25.60 9.92
C ARG A 60 -29.97 -25.68 8.46
N LEU A 61 -29.66 -24.52 7.85
CA LEU A 61 -29.18 -24.44 6.48
C LEU A 61 -27.74 -24.98 6.41
N ARG A 62 -27.54 -26.16 5.83
CA ARG A 62 -26.21 -26.67 5.48
C ARG A 62 -25.72 -25.93 4.24
N ILE A 63 -24.92 -24.87 4.43
CA ILE A 63 -24.49 -23.96 3.36
C ILE A 63 -23.74 -24.72 2.26
N ASP A 64 -22.88 -25.68 2.60
CA ASP A 64 -22.11 -26.44 1.62
C ASP A 64 -22.99 -27.38 0.78
N GLU A 65 -23.99 -28.01 1.40
CA GLU A 65 -24.95 -28.85 0.70
C GLU A 65 -25.91 -28.00 -0.16
N ALA A 66 -26.33 -26.84 0.34
CA ALA A 66 -27.08 -25.89 -0.45
C ALA A 66 -26.24 -25.41 -1.65
N ARG A 67 -24.96 -25.11 -1.44
CA ARG A 67 -24.05 -24.68 -2.50
C ARG A 67 -23.90 -25.75 -3.57
N SER A 68 -23.68 -27.01 -3.21
CA SER A 68 -23.59 -28.11 -4.19
C SER A 68 -24.88 -28.33 -4.98
N ARG A 69 -26.05 -28.10 -4.36
CA ARG A 69 -27.35 -28.16 -5.05
C ARG A 69 -27.55 -27.04 -6.07
N PHE A 70 -27.02 -25.84 -5.82
CA PHE A 70 -27.22 -24.67 -6.69
C PHE A 70 -26.05 -24.37 -7.65
N THR A 71 -24.86 -24.95 -7.45
CA THR A 71 -23.72 -24.78 -8.39
C THR A 71 -23.98 -25.22 -9.84
N PRO A 72 -24.76 -26.27 -10.16
CA PRO A 72 -24.97 -26.67 -11.56
C PRO A 72 -26.10 -25.89 -12.26
N ALA A 73 -26.84 -25.04 -11.55
CA ALA A 73 -27.93 -24.25 -12.10
C ALA A 73 -27.40 -22.88 -12.56
N ASN A 74 -27.43 -22.62 -13.86
CA ASN A 74 -27.11 -21.30 -14.41
C ASN A 74 -28.38 -20.65 -14.99
N ILE A 75 -28.51 -19.34 -14.84
CA ILE A 75 -29.69 -18.57 -15.24
C ILE A 75 -29.23 -17.48 -16.20
N ASP A 76 -29.68 -17.55 -17.46
CA ASP A 76 -29.50 -16.48 -18.43
C ASP A 76 -30.66 -15.50 -18.34
N ALA A 77 -30.34 -14.28 -17.89
CA ALA A 77 -31.28 -13.18 -17.74
C ALA A 77 -31.20 -12.17 -18.91
N THR A 78 -30.43 -12.46 -19.96
CA THR A 78 -30.31 -11.54 -21.09
C THR A 78 -31.60 -11.51 -21.92
N GLY A 79 -32.28 -10.36 -21.94
CA GLY A 79 -33.51 -10.14 -22.73
C GLY A 79 -34.82 -10.48 -22.01
N VAL A 80 -34.80 -10.70 -20.70
CA VAL A 80 -36.01 -10.89 -19.88
C VAL A 80 -36.73 -9.56 -19.71
N ASP A 81 -38.04 -9.55 -19.98
CA ASP A 81 -38.89 -8.36 -19.81
C ASP A 81 -39.88 -8.64 -18.68
N PHE A 82 -39.66 -8.00 -17.52
CA PHE A 82 -40.58 -8.05 -16.37
C PHE A 82 -41.60 -6.92 -16.40
N SER A 83 -41.62 -6.08 -17.44
CA SER A 83 -42.75 -5.17 -17.62
C SER A 83 -43.97 -6.03 -17.90
N ASP A 84 -45.00 -5.90 -17.07
CA ASP A 84 -46.25 -6.67 -17.06
C ASP A 84 -47.14 -6.37 -18.29
N ARG A 85 -46.50 -6.13 -19.44
CA ARG A 85 -47.10 -5.81 -20.72
C ARG A 85 -47.63 -7.10 -21.36
N VAL A 86 -48.95 -7.20 -21.44
CA VAL A 86 -49.68 -8.37 -21.97
C VAL A 86 -49.58 -8.50 -23.50
N ASP A 87 -49.02 -7.49 -24.19
CA ASP A 87 -49.03 -7.39 -25.66
C ASP A 87 -47.84 -8.06 -26.37
N GLY A 88 -47.06 -8.91 -25.70
CA GLY A 88 -45.89 -9.56 -26.29
C GLY A 88 -45.65 -10.99 -25.82
N LYS A 89 -44.99 -11.80 -26.66
CA LYS A 89 -44.46 -13.13 -26.27
C LYS A 89 -43.62 -12.93 -25.00
N ARG A 90 -44.09 -13.46 -23.86
CA ARG A 90 -43.43 -13.30 -22.55
C ARG A 90 -41.98 -13.77 -22.66
N LYS A 91 -41.03 -12.85 -22.51
CA LYS A 91 -39.60 -13.17 -22.46
C LYS A 91 -39.24 -13.49 -21.01
N SER A 92 -39.24 -14.76 -20.66
CA SER A 92 -38.82 -15.24 -19.33
C SER A 92 -37.32 -15.57 -19.30
N TYR A 93 -36.75 -15.68 -18.10
CA TYR A 93 -35.39 -16.18 -17.91
C TYR A 93 -35.27 -17.61 -18.44
N LYS A 94 -34.08 -17.94 -18.97
CA LYS A 94 -33.74 -19.30 -19.39
C LYS A 94 -32.87 -19.94 -18.32
N THR A 95 -33.34 -21.05 -17.75
CA THR A 95 -32.54 -21.84 -16.80
C THR A 95 -31.89 -23.00 -17.53
N THR A 96 -30.57 -23.11 -17.46
CA THR A 96 -29.86 -24.33 -17.86
C THR A 96 -29.42 -25.04 -16.59
N SER A 97 -30.07 -26.16 -16.28
CA SER A 97 -29.64 -27.05 -15.20
C SER A 97 -29.02 -28.29 -15.81
N ARG A 98 -27.74 -28.54 -15.54
CA ARG A 98 -27.16 -29.87 -15.78
C ARG A 98 -27.75 -30.79 -14.72
N ARG A 99 -28.78 -31.55 -15.06
CA ARG A 99 -29.48 -32.44 -14.12
C ARG A 99 -28.58 -33.64 -13.84
N GLN A 100 -27.75 -33.56 -12.80
CA GLN A 100 -27.11 -34.73 -12.22
C GLN A 100 -28.17 -35.48 -11.41
N ARG A 101 -28.54 -36.68 -11.86
CA ARG A 101 -29.38 -37.57 -11.06
C ARG A 101 -28.46 -38.45 -10.25
N ILE A 102 -28.53 -38.33 -8.93
CA ILE A 102 -27.85 -39.24 -8.01
C ILE A 102 -28.75 -40.47 -7.86
N LEU A 103 -28.25 -41.64 -8.28
CA LEU A 103 -28.92 -42.93 -8.08
C LEU A 103 -28.85 -43.33 -6.59
N GLN A 104 -29.70 -44.28 -6.17
CA GLN A 104 -29.68 -44.83 -4.80
C GLN A 104 -28.33 -45.46 -4.40
N ASP A 105 -27.45 -45.71 -5.37
CA ASP A 105 -26.12 -46.31 -5.20
C ASP A 105 -24.98 -45.27 -5.19
N GLY A 106 -25.29 -43.97 -5.12
CA GLY A 106 -24.30 -42.89 -4.99
C GLY A 106 -23.48 -42.58 -6.26
N THR A 107 -23.76 -43.23 -7.38
CA THR A 107 -23.13 -42.96 -8.68
C THR A 107 -23.83 -41.82 -9.41
N GLU A 108 -23.03 -40.91 -9.98
CA GLU A 108 -23.52 -39.76 -10.74
C GLU A 108 -23.81 -40.16 -12.19
N GLU A 109 -25.09 -40.21 -12.56
CA GLU A 109 -25.49 -40.37 -13.95
C GLU A 109 -25.58 -38.98 -14.60
N LEU A 110 -24.66 -38.71 -15.54
CA LEU A 110 -24.75 -37.58 -16.45
C LEU A 110 -25.97 -37.81 -17.35
N GLY A 111 -27.08 -37.15 -17.06
CA GLY A 111 -28.30 -37.24 -17.86
C GLY A 111 -28.03 -36.88 -19.33
N ASP A 112 -28.51 -37.74 -20.23
CA ASP A 112 -28.55 -37.48 -21.67
C ASP A 112 -29.36 -36.21 -21.95
N VAL A 113 -28.82 -35.33 -22.78
CA VAL A 113 -29.42 -34.06 -23.18
C VAL A 113 -30.57 -34.35 -24.15
N SER A 114 -31.71 -34.76 -23.60
CA SER A 114 -32.94 -34.98 -24.36
C SER A 114 -34.13 -34.36 -23.63
N GLU A 115 -34.41 -33.10 -23.97
CA GLU A 115 -35.76 -32.55 -24.21
C GLU A 115 -35.64 -31.03 -24.43
N GLY A 116 -35.80 -30.63 -25.69
CA GLY A 116 -35.63 -29.25 -26.15
C GLY A 116 -35.32 -29.25 -27.65
N ASP A 117 -36.31 -29.63 -28.43
CA ASP A 117 -36.29 -30.01 -29.85
C ASP A 117 -35.96 -28.87 -30.85
N ASP A 118 -35.20 -27.84 -30.49
CA ASP A 118 -34.98 -26.68 -31.39
C ASP A 118 -33.59 -26.06 -31.44
N ASP A 119 -32.56 -26.59 -30.77
CA ASP A 119 -31.18 -26.09 -30.97
C ASP A 119 -30.15 -27.21 -30.80
N GLU A 120 -29.99 -28.06 -31.81
CA GLU A 120 -28.71 -28.75 -31.98
C GLU A 120 -27.62 -27.68 -32.03
N GLY A 121 -26.76 -27.64 -31.00
CA GLY A 121 -25.66 -26.68 -30.94
C GLY A 121 -24.90 -26.66 -32.27
N LEU A 122 -24.48 -25.47 -32.71
CA LEU A 122 -23.89 -25.23 -34.03
C LEU A 122 -22.85 -26.29 -34.42
N GLN A 123 -22.04 -26.73 -33.46
CA GLN A 123 -21.04 -27.79 -33.65
C GLN A 123 -21.63 -29.19 -33.92
N ARG A 124 -22.71 -29.57 -33.23
CA ARG A 124 -23.42 -30.84 -33.47
C ARG A 124 -24.12 -30.80 -34.83
N ARG A 125 -24.70 -29.65 -35.18
CA ARG A 125 -25.32 -29.43 -36.49
C ARG A 125 -24.29 -29.48 -37.63
N ILE A 126 -23.12 -28.88 -37.46
CA ILE A 126 -21.99 -28.97 -38.41
C ILE A 126 -21.54 -30.43 -38.55
N ALA A 127 -21.38 -31.17 -37.45
CA ALA A 127 -20.97 -32.58 -37.49
C ALA A 127 -22.00 -33.50 -38.17
N ARG A 128 -23.30 -33.23 -38.01
CA ARG A 128 -24.34 -33.93 -38.77
C ARG A 128 -24.27 -33.59 -40.26
N LEU A 129 -24.19 -32.30 -40.60
CA LEU A 129 -24.12 -31.85 -41.99
C LEU A 129 -22.87 -32.35 -42.71
N THR A 130 -21.72 -32.46 -42.04
CA THR A 130 -20.52 -33.06 -42.62
C THR A 130 -20.75 -34.53 -42.98
N ARG A 131 -21.46 -35.28 -42.12
CA ARG A 131 -21.82 -36.67 -42.38
C ARG A 131 -22.81 -36.80 -43.54
N GLU A 132 -23.84 -35.96 -43.57
CA GLU A 132 -24.84 -35.95 -44.67
C GLU A 132 -24.20 -35.57 -46.02
N VAL A 133 -23.25 -34.64 -46.04
CA VAL A 133 -22.50 -34.27 -47.25
C VAL A 133 -21.55 -35.38 -47.69
N GLU A 134 -20.91 -36.09 -46.75
CA GLU A 134 -20.05 -37.24 -47.06
C GLU A 134 -20.87 -38.41 -47.61
N GLU A 135 -22.06 -38.67 -47.06
CA GLU A 135 -23.02 -39.65 -47.58
C GLU A 135 -23.49 -39.29 -48.99
N ALA A 136 -23.87 -38.03 -49.23
CA ALA A 136 -24.25 -37.54 -50.56
C ALA A 136 -23.11 -37.63 -51.58
N LYS A 137 -21.85 -37.41 -51.15
CA LYS A 137 -20.66 -37.58 -51.99
C LYS A 137 -20.44 -39.05 -52.36
N ALA A 138 -20.65 -39.98 -51.42
CA ALA A 138 -20.56 -41.41 -51.67
C ALA A 138 -21.65 -41.88 -52.66
N ASP A 139 -22.90 -41.47 -52.45
CA ASP A 139 -24.01 -41.77 -53.36
C ASP A 139 -23.75 -41.26 -54.78
N PHE A 140 -23.24 -40.02 -54.91
CA PHE A 140 -22.86 -39.47 -56.21
C PHE A 140 -21.74 -40.26 -56.88
N ALA A 141 -20.73 -40.71 -56.12
CA ALA A 141 -19.67 -41.56 -56.65
C ALA A 141 -20.20 -42.92 -57.14
N THR A 142 -21.17 -43.52 -56.43
CA THR A 142 -21.82 -44.76 -56.89
C THR A 142 -22.62 -44.55 -58.18
N LEU A 143 -23.37 -43.45 -58.29
CA LEU A 143 -24.10 -43.09 -59.51
C LEU A 143 -23.16 -42.79 -60.68
N LYS A 144 -22.03 -42.12 -60.44
CA LYS A 144 -20.99 -41.87 -61.45
C LYS A 144 -20.38 -43.17 -61.95
N SER A 145 -20.08 -44.11 -61.05
CA SER A 145 -19.58 -45.44 -61.43
C SER A 145 -20.62 -46.28 -62.18
N ALA A 146 -21.92 -46.07 -61.93
CA ALA A 146 -23.01 -46.72 -62.66
C ALA A 146 -23.32 -46.05 -64.01
N ALA A 147 -23.06 -44.74 -64.16
CA ALA A 147 -23.31 -43.97 -65.37
C ALA A 147 -22.20 -44.07 -66.43
N ASP A 148 -20.99 -44.50 -66.06
CA ASP A 148 -19.87 -44.77 -67.00
C ASP A 148 -20.14 -45.92 -68.00
N GLY A 149 -21.33 -46.53 -67.98
CA GLY A 149 -21.82 -47.51 -68.95
C GLY A 149 -22.66 -46.96 -70.12
N GLN A 150 -23.03 -45.67 -70.16
CA GLN A 150 -23.80 -45.13 -71.29
C GLN A 150 -23.55 -43.64 -71.57
N SER A 151 -23.21 -43.37 -72.83
CA SER A 151 -22.68 -42.13 -73.41
C SER A 151 -23.40 -40.82 -73.02
N GLY A 152 -22.60 -39.82 -72.62
CA GLY A 152 -22.67 -38.47 -73.19
C GLY A 152 -23.57 -37.42 -72.55
N ASN A 153 -23.22 -36.94 -71.33
CA ASN A 153 -23.42 -35.54 -70.96
C ASN A 153 -22.53 -35.14 -69.74
N PRO A 154 -21.59 -34.18 -69.83
CA PRO A 154 -20.85 -33.67 -68.67
C PRO A 154 -21.48 -32.36 -68.17
N GLU A 155 -22.13 -32.40 -67.01
CA GLU A 155 -22.66 -31.22 -66.30
C GLU A 155 -22.35 -31.37 -64.77
N PRO A 156 -22.33 -30.29 -63.98
CA PRO A 156 -21.13 -29.82 -63.28
C PRO A 156 -21.40 -29.80 -61.76
N HIS A 157 -21.55 -30.97 -61.15
CA HIS A 157 -21.99 -31.07 -59.75
C HIS A 157 -20.92 -31.58 -58.76
N ASP A 158 -19.81 -32.16 -59.24
CA ASP A 158 -18.67 -32.55 -58.40
C ASP A 158 -18.09 -31.33 -57.64
N SER A 159 -17.87 -30.22 -58.36
CA SER A 159 -17.26 -29.02 -57.79
C SER A 159 -18.11 -28.38 -56.69
N ARG A 160 -19.44 -28.48 -56.75
CA ARG A 160 -20.33 -27.89 -55.74
C ARG A 160 -20.28 -28.65 -54.41
N LEU A 161 -20.21 -29.99 -54.46
CA LEU A 161 -20.07 -30.81 -53.25
C LEU A 161 -18.69 -30.62 -52.60
N ASP A 162 -17.63 -30.50 -53.41
CA ASP A 162 -16.28 -30.22 -52.90
C ASP A 162 -16.17 -28.81 -52.30
N ILE A 163 -16.82 -27.80 -52.88
CA ILE A 163 -16.93 -26.45 -52.30
C ILE A 163 -17.69 -26.50 -50.97
N LEU A 164 -18.79 -27.27 -50.89
CA LEU A 164 -19.57 -27.42 -49.66
C LEU A 164 -18.74 -28.09 -48.55
N SER A 165 -18.03 -29.18 -48.83
CA SER A 165 -17.14 -29.81 -47.84
C SER A 165 -16.04 -28.85 -47.39
N GLN A 166 -15.41 -28.13 -48.33
CA GLN A 166 -14.36 -27.15 -47.99
C GLN A 166 -14.90 -26.00 -47.13
N THR A 167 -16.14 -25.54 -47.38
CA THR A 167 -16.76 -24.49 -46.56
C THR A 167 -17.12 -24.99 -45.15
N LEU A 168 -17.60 -26.22 -45.00
CA LEU A 168 -17.90 -26.82 -43.71
C LEU A 168 -16.63 -27.08 -42.89
N ASP A 169 -15.54 -27.52 -43.53
CA ASP A 169 -14.25 -27.71 -42.89
C ASP A 169 -13.66 -26.39 -42.38
N ASN A 170 -13.78 -25.31 -43.16
CA ASN A 170 -13.36 -23.97 -42.74
C ASN A 170 -14.20 -23.44 -41.56
N LEU A 171 -15.51 -23.70 -41.55
CA LEU A 171 -16.39 -23.32 -40.43
C LEU A 171 -16.07 -24.14 -39.17
N ASN A 172 -15.74 -25.43 -39.31
CA ASN A 172 -15.33 -26.27 -38.20
C ASN A 172 -13.99 -25.81 -37.62
N ALA A 173 -12.99 -25.51 -38.46
CA ALA A 173 -11.70 -24.96 -38.04
C ALA A 173 -11.83 -23.59 -37.33
N SER A 174 -12.70 -22.71 -37.84
CA SER A 174 -13.01 -21.43 -37.19
C SER A 174 -13.71 -21.61 -35.83
N SER A 175 -14.60 -22.61 -35.71
CA SER A 175 -15.26 -22.93 -34.44
C SER A 175 -14.28 -23.44 -33.38
N LEU A 176 -13.32 -24.29 -33.75
CA LEU A 176 -12.30 -24.82 -32.85
C LEU A 176 -11.30 -23.71 -32.42
N ALA A 177 -10.96 -22.79 -33.32
CA ALA A 177 -10.10 -21.64 -33.00
C ALA A 177 -10.77 -20.65 -32.02
N ALA A 178 -12.09 -20.49 -32.07
CA ALA A 178 -12.85 -19.62 -31.16
C ALA A 178 -12.96 -20.18 -29.73
N VAL A 179 -12.83 -21.49 -29.55
CA VAL A 179 -12.84 -22.14 -28.21
C VAL A 179 -11.47 -22.04 -27.53
N ALA A 180 -10.37 -21.99 -28.30
CA ALA A 180 -9.00 -21.93 -27.75
C ALA A 180 -8.59 -20.55 -27.16
N THR A 181 -9.38 -19.50 -27.33
CA THR A 181 -8.99 -18.12 -26.98
C THR A 181 -9.66 -17.52 -25.74
N LYS A 182 -10.41 -18.30 -24.96
CA LYS A 182 -11.12 -17.77 -23.76
C LYS A 182 -10.32 -17.76 -22.45
N THR A 183 -9.02 -18.04 -22.47
CA THR A 183 -8.17 -17.95 -21.26
C THR A 183 -6.85 -17.22 -21.53
N ALA A 184 -6.90 -15.93 -21.86
CA ALA A 184 -5.81 -14.98 -21.65
C ALA A 184 -6.30 -13.53 -21.83
N PRO A 185 -6.06 -12.59 -20.90
CA PRO A 185 -6.31 -11.19 -21.16
C PRO A 185 -5.29 -10.64 -22.17
N ALA A 186 -5.80 -10.08 -23.27
CA ALA A 186 -4.99 -9.51 -24.33
C ALA A 186 -4.33 -8.19 -23.88
N ALA A 187 -3.03 -8.21 -23.66
CA ALA A 187 -2.20 -7.02 -23.54
C ALA A 187 -1.88 -6.48 -24.95
N VAL A 188 -2.36 -5.27 -25.24
CA VAL A 188 -2.06 -4.52 -26.48
C VAL A 188 -0.57 -4.17 -26.50
N LYS A 189 0.20 -4.79 -27.40
CA LYS A 189 1.58 -4.39 -27.72
C LYS A 189 1.56 -3.49 -28.93
N THR A 190 1.80 -2.20 -28.74
CA THR A 190 2.18 -1.27 -29.81
C THR A 190 3.67 -1.47 -30.12
N THR A 191 3.99 -2.17 -31.21
CA THR A 191 5.35 -2.38 -31.70
C THR A 191 5.78 -1.22 -32.60
N ASN A 192 6.57 -0.30 -32.05
CA ASN A 192 7.44 0.57 -32.85
C ASN A 192 8.82 -0.10 -32.90
N ASP A 193 9.05 -0.93 -33.93
CA ASP A 193 10.35 -1.56 -34.15
C ASP A 193 11.32 -0.56 -34.78
N ILE A 194 12.37 -0.20 -34.04
CA ILE A 194 13.59 0.40 -34.58
C ILE A 194 14.67 -0.69 -34.49
N PRO A 195 15.29 -1.12 -35.61
CA PRO A 195 16.34 -2.14 -35.57
C PRO A 195 17.64 -1.51 -35.04
N ALA A 196 18.01 -1.85 -33.80
CA ALA A 196 19.30 -1.50 -33.22
C ALA A 196 20.38 -2.45 -33.73
N VAL A 197 21.28 -1.92 -34.56
CA VAL A 197 22.57 -2.54 -34.87
C VAL A 197 23.54 -2.16 -33.75
N ALA A 198 23.90 -3.11 -32.89
CA ALA A 198 25.13 -3.09 -32.09
C ALA A 198 25.40 -4.49 -31.50
N ASP A 199 26.65 -4.93 -31.63
CA ASP A 199 27.17 -6.24 -31.23
C ASP A 199 27.34 -6.32 -29.70
N GLY A 200 26.22 -6.32 -28.97
CA GLY A 200 26.18 -6.41 -27.51
C GLY A 200 24.88 -7.06 -27.05
N ALA A 201 24.97 -8.24 -26.44
CA ALA A 201 23.81 -8.98 -25.93
C ALA A 201 23.08 -8.15 -24.87
N THR A 202 21.97 -7.51 -25.25
CA THR A 202 21.11 -6.77 -24.34
C THR A 202 20.11 -7.74 -23.71
N TYR A 203 20.42 -8.23 -22.52
CA TYR A 203 19.49 -9.01 -21.72
C TYR A 203 18.43 -8.07 -21.13
N THR A 204 17.25 -8.03 -21.75
CA THR A 204 16.08 -7.35 -21.17
C THR A 204 15.42 -8.27 -20.16
N VAL A 205 15.76 -8.10 -18.88
CA VAL A 205 15.05 -8.76 -17.77
C VAL A 205 13.67 -8.13 -17.67
N THR A 206 12.66 -8.81 -18.19
CA THR A 206 11.26 -8.41 -18.07
C THR A 206 10.73 -8.81 -16.70
N TYR A 207 11.03 -7.99 -15.68
CA TYR A 207 10.42 -8.13 -14.37
C TYR A 207 9.02 -7.51 -14.38
N THR A 208 8.00 -8.30 -14.05
CA THR A 208 6.64 -7.78 -13.83
C THR A 208 6.42 -7.58 -12.32
N PRO A 209 6.39 -6.32 -11.82
CA PRO A 209 6.34 -6.04 -10.38
C PRO A 209 5.03 -6.49 -9.71
N SER A 210 3.99 -6.80 -10.49
CA SER A 210 2.76 -7.40 -9.98
C SER A 210 2.96 -8.83 -9.46
N TYR A 211 3.90 -9.58 -10.03
CA TYR A 211 4.14 -10.98 -9.66
C TYR A 211 4.69 -11.13 -8.24
N GLU A 212 5.53 -10.19 -7.80
CA GLU A 212 6.11 -10.18 -6.46
C GLU A 212 5.04 -10.06 -5.37
N LYS A 213 4.10 -9.13 -5.56
CA LYS A 213 3.01 -8.89 -4.62
C LYS A 213 2.07 -10.10 -4.56
N SER A 214 1.69 -10.66 -5.71
CA SER A 214 0.85 -11.87 -5.73
C SER A 214 1.54 -13.07 -5.09
N HIS A 215 2.85 -13.22 -5.29
CA HIS A 215 3.61 -14.33 -4.71
C HIS A 215 3.82 -14.17 -3.20
N ALA A 216 4.06 -12.95 -2.71
CA ALA A 216 4.11 -12.67 -1.27
C ALA A 216 2.74 -12.91 -0.60
N LEU A 217 1.64 -12.50 -1.24
CA LEU A 217 0.28 -12.75 -0.75
C LEU A 217 -0.09 -14.24 -0.79
N ALA A 218 0.31 -14.97 -1.83
CA ALA A 218 0.11 -16.42 -1.91
C ALA A 218 0.84 -17.13 -0.77
N LYS A 219 2.11 -16.77 -0.52
CA LYS A 219 2.86 -17.30 0.63
C LYS A 219 2.20 -16.97 1.97
N ALA A 220 1.68 -15.74 2.13
CA ALA A 220 0.97 -15.35 3.34
C ALA A 220 -0.31 -16.17 3.54
N ALA A 221 -1.06 -16.45 2.47
CA ALA A 221 -2.23 -17.31 2.52
C ALA A 221 -1.88 -18.77 2.87
N ASP A 222 -0.77 -19.31 2.34
CA ASP A 222 -0.30 -20.66 2.71
C ASP A 222 0.04 -20.75 4.21
N PHE A 223 0.67 -19.69 4.77
CA PHE A 223 0.93 -19.63 6.21
C PHE A 223 -0.36 -19.52 7.03
N ASP A 224 -1.32 -18.73 6.57
CA ASP A 224 -2.62 -18.57 7.21
C ASP A 224 -3.42 -19.89 7.21
N GLU A 225 -3.43 -20.61 6.10
CA GLU A 225 -4.05 -21.94 6.02
C GLU A 225 -3.41 -22.92 7.01
N ARG A 226 -2.07 -22.92 7.10
CA ARG A 226 -1.35 -23.74 8.06
C ARG A 226 -1.62 -23.33 9.51
N LEU A 227 -1.73 -22.02 9.78
CA LEU A 227 -2.10 -21.51 11.10
C LEU A 227 -3.53 -21.92 11.46
N LEU A 228 -4.48 -21.78 10.54
CA LEU A 228 -5.85 -22.23 10.71
C LEU A 228 -5.92 -23.73 11.01
N MET A 229 -5.14 -24.56 10.29
CA MET A 229 -5.05 -25.99 10.61
C MET A 229 -4.54 -26.24 12.04
N LEU A 230 -3.54 -25.47 12.50
CA LEU A 230 -3.03 -25.56 13.86
C LEU A 230 -4.03 -25.05 14.89
N GLU A 231 -4.75 -23.96 14.61
CA GLU A 231 -5.79 -23.40 15.46
C GLU A 231 -6.96 -24.37 15.60
N ASN A 232 -7.39 -24.99 14.50
CA ASN A 232 -8.41 -26.04 14.51
C ASN A 232 -7.96 -27.27 15.30
N ALA A 233 -6.69 -27.67 15.17
CA ALA A 233 -6.14 -28.79 15.94
C ALA A 233 -6.01 -28.49 17.43
N LEU A 234 -5.72 -27.23 17.79
CA LEU A 234 -5.65 -26.75 19.17
C LEU A 234 -7.03 -26.40 19.75
N GLY A 235 -8.05 -26.20 18.90
CA GLY A 235 -9.42 -25.92 19.31
C GLY A 235 -9.61 -24.56 20.00
N ILE A 236 -8.72 -23.58 19.77
CA ILE A 236 -8.74 -22.26 20.47
C ILE A 236 -9.84 -21.33 19.89
N SER A 237 -10.70 -21.85 19.01
CA SER A 237 -11.73 -21.12 18.27
C SER A 237 -12.91 -20.71 19.15
N SER A 238 -12.74 -19.70 20.01
CA SER A 238 -13.73 -18.80 20.64
C SER A 238 -15.00 -19.36 21.33
N SER A 239 -15.36 -20.64 21.24
CA SER A 239 -16.53 -21.25 21.90
C SER A 239 -16.14 -22.09 23.11
N ALA A 240 -14.92 -22.63 23.12
CA ALA A 240 -14.32 -23.25 24.29
C ALA A 240 -13.31 -22.27 24.87
N LEU A 241 -13.76 -21.32 25.70
CA LEU A 241 -12.91 -20.74 26.74
C LEU A 241 -12.88 -21.81 27.84
N PRO A 242 -11.85 -22.67 27.95
CA PRO A 242 -11.79 -23.61 29.04
C PRO A 242 -11.25 -22.81 30.22
N GLU A 243 -12.14 -22.41 31.13
CA GLU A 243 -11.82 -21.85 32.45
C GLU A 243 -10.58 -20.94 32.42
N ALA A 244 -10.79 -19.65 32.14
CA ALA A 244 -9.76 -18.67 32.44
C ALA A 244 -9.26 -18.93 33.87
N ASN A 245 -7.95 -19.06 34.04
CA ASN A 245 -7.39 -19.01 35.39
C ASN A 245 -7.84 -17.68 36.05
N HIS A 246 -7.74 -17.56 37.38
CA HIS A 246 -8.13 -16.34 38.13
C HIS A 246 -7.67 -15.00 37.52
N ASP A 247 -6.65 -14.99 36.64
CA ASP A 247 -6.11 -13.82 35.94
C ASP A 247 -6.61 -13.59 34.49
N GLY A 248 -7.64 -14.30 34.01
CA GLY A 248 -8.25 -14.00 32.70
C GLY A 248 -7.44 -14.42 31.46
N LEU A 249 -6.31 -15.12 31.64
CA LEU A 249 -5.45 -15.62 30.55
C LEU A 249 -5.84 -17.05 30.13
N PRO A 250 -5.71 -17.42 28.84
CA PRO A 250 -5.99 -18.77 28.38
C PRO A 250 -5.09 -19.77 29.10
N ARG A 251 -5.69 -20.82 29.67
CA ARG A 251 -4.96 -21.87 30.39
C ARG A 251 -3.98 -22.55 29.45
N ALA A 252 -2.69 -22.53 29.79
CA ALA A 252 -1.66 -23.17 28.98
C ALA A 252 -1.91 -24.69 28.87
N ILE A 253 -1.92 -25.20 27.64
CA ILE A 253 -2.21 -26.61 27.32
C ILE A 253 -1.12 -27.55 27.87
N LEU A 254 0.12 -27.08 27.98
CA LEU A 254 1.23 -27.90 28.43
C LEU A 254 1.11 -28.30 29.92
N PRO A 255 0.86 -27.37 30.87
CA PRO A 255 0.55 -27.75 32.26
C PRO A 255 -0.64 -28.70 32.42
N THR A 256 -1.71 -28.57 31.61
CA THR A 256 -2.86 -29.48 31.68
C THR A 256 -2.51 -30.87 31.17
N LEU A 257 -1.75 -30.95 30.07
CA LEU A 257 -1.28 -32.21 29.52
C LEU A 257 -0.28 -32.88 30.47
N ASP A 258 0.60 -32.12 31.12
CA ASP A 258 1.50 -32.63 32.17
C ASP A 258 0.74 -33.13 33.39
N SER A 259 -0.34 -32.44 33.78
CA SER A 259 -1.21 -32.89 34.87
C SER A 259 -1.94 -34.19 34.51
N MET A 260 -2.53 -34.27 33.32
CA MET A 260 -3.15 -35.50 32.82
C MET A 260 -2.13 -36.62 32.67
N ASN A 261 -0.93 -36.34 32.19
CA ASN A 261 0.15 -37.32 32.08
C ASN A 261 0.61 -37.80 33.46
N LYS A 262 0.70 -36.91 34.46
CA LYS A 262 0.95 -37.30 35.86
C LYS A 262 -0.18 -38.18 36.40
N GLN A 263 -1.44 -37.84 36.14
CA GLN A 263 -2.60 -38.65 36.54
C GLN A 263 -2.60 -40.03 35.87
N ILE A 264 -2.38 -40.10 34.56
CA ILE A 264 -2.28 -41.34 33.79
C ILE A 264 -1.09 -42.19 34.25
N SER A 265 0.07 -41.56 34.49
CA SER A 265 1.26 -42.22 35.03
C SER A 265 1.01 -42.76 36.45
N THR A 266 0.30 -41.99 37.29
CA THR A 266 -0.09 -42.49 38.61
C THR A 266 -1.04 -43.66 38.50
N LEU A 267 -2.03 -43.66 37.60
CA LEU A 267 -2.94 -44.78 37.37
C LEU A 267 -2.21 -46.00 36.79
N ALA A 268 -1.23 -45.79 35.92
CA ALA A 268 -0.44 -46.85 35.31
C ALA A 268 0.55 -47.49 36.28
N GLN A 269 1.12 -46.72 37.21
CA GLN A 269 2.06 -47.19 38.24
C GLN A 269 1.35 -47.67 39.51
N ALA A 270 0.11 -47.23 39.73
CA ALA A 270 -0.75 -47.62 40.83
C ALA A 270 -1.47 -48.94 40.54
N SER A 271 -0.78 -50.06 40.75
CA SER A 271 -1.51 -51.20 41.30
C SER A 271 -2.06 -50.80 42.69
N THR A 272 -3.28 -51.24 43.04
CA THR A 272 -3.96 -50.88 44.30
C THR A 272 -3.09 -51.09 45.55
N ALA A 273 -2.18 -52.07 45.51
CA ALA A 273 -1.22 -52.35 46.58
C ALA A 273 -0.15 -51.24 46.78
N ASN A 274 0.30 -50.57 45.72
CA ASN A 274 1.30 -49.51 45.82
C ASN A 274 0.69 -48.20 46.34
N LEU A 275 -0.55 -47.87 45.97
CA LEU A 275 -1.25 -46.69 46.50
C LEU A 275 -1.53 -46.83 48.01
N ASP A 276 -1.89 -48.02 48.48
CA ASP A 276 -2.10 -48.26 49.90
C ASP A 276 -0.79 -48.19 50.70
N ALA A 277 0.33 -48.65 50.13
CA ALA A 277 1.64 -48.51 50.76
C ALA A 277 2.11 -47.06 50.81
N ILE A 278 1.89 -46.29 49.74
CA ILE A 278 2.24 -44.87 49.67
C ILE A 278 1.34 -44.05 50.59
N SER A 279 0.02 -44.29 50.64
CA SER A 279 -0.91 -43.57 51.53
C SER A 279 -0.61 -43.79 53.02
N ARG A 280 -0.10 -44.98 53.39
CA ARG A 280 0.39 -45.26 54.75
C ARG A 280 1.68 -44.49 55.05
N ARG A 281 2.62 -44.42 54.10
CA ARG A 281 3.85 -43.61 54.26
C ARG A 281 3.57 -42.12 54.33
N VAL A 282 2.63 -41.61 53.52
CA VAL A 282 2.20 -40.21 53.56
C VAL A 282 1.55 -39.88 54.90
N ARG A 283 0.70 -40.76 55.46
CA ARG A 283 0.16 -40.57 56.82
C ARG A 283 1.25 -40.57 57.89
N SER A 284 2.27 -41.43 57.77
CA SER A 284 3.42 -41.41 58.67
C SER A 284 4.19 -40.09 58.56
N LEU A 285 4.52 -39.66 57.34
CA LEU A 285 5.24 -38.41 57.11
C LEU A 285 4.45 -37.17 57.53
N ALA A 286 3.12 -37.17 57.36
CA ALA A 286 2.26 -36.11 57.88
C ALA A 286 2.33 -36.06 59.41
N SER A 287 2.24 -37.22 60.07
CA SER A 287 2.37 -37.27 61.54
C SER A 287 3.76 -36.88 62.04
N ASP A 288 4.81 -37.19 61.28
CA ASP A 288 6.18 -36.80 61.62
C ASP A 288 6.40 -35.29 61.36
N GLN A 289 5.76 -34.72 60.34
CA GLN A 289 5.76 -33.29 60.07
C GLN A 289 5.00 -32.51 61.15
N ASP A 290 3.85 -33.00 61.61
CA ASP A 290 3.10 -32.41 62.72
C ASP A 290 3.94 -32.41 64.00
N ARG A 291 4.66 -33.51 64.28
CA ARG A 291 5.59 -33.59 65.42
C ARG A 291 6.77 -32.61 65.29
N LEU A 292 7.29 -32.41 64.08
CA LEU A 292 8.34 -31.43 63.83
C LEU A 292 7.83 -30.00 63.97
N ASN A 293 6.63 -29.70 63.50
CA ASN A 293 5.98 -28.40 63.68
C ASN A 293 5.72 -28.12 65.17
N ASP A 294 5.18 -29.08 65.92
CA ASP A 294 5.05 -28.98 67.38
C ASP A 294 6.39 -28.72 68.05
N SER A 295 7.47 -29.37 67.61
CA SER A 295 8.81 -29.16 68.17
C SER A 295 9.36 -27.77 67.82
N ARG A 296 9.03 -27.26 66.63
CA ARG A 296 9.46 -25.95 66.14
C ARG A 296 8.69 -24.82 66.80
N GLU A 297 7.39 -24.98 67.04
CA GLU A 297 6.59 -24.06 67.84
C GLU A 297 7.06 -24.04 69.29
N LYS A 298 7.34 -25.20 69.90
CA LYS A 298 7.93 -25.27 71.24
C LYS A 298 9.29 -24.58 71.29
N ALA A 299 10.15 -24.78 70.30
CA ALA A 299 11.45 -24.13 70.21
C ALA A 299 11.34 -22.60 69.98
N LYS A 300 10.35 -22.17 69.17
CA LYS A 300 10.06 -20.75 68.92
C LYS A 300 9.53 -20.06 70.18
N ASN A 301 8.59 -20.69 70.89
CA ASN A 301 8.07 -20.17 72.14
C ASN A 301 9.17 -20.07 73.21
N LEU A 302 10.05 -21.07 73.30
CA LEU A 302 11.23 -21.01 74.19
C LEU A 302 12.21 -19.90 73.77
N ARG A 303 12.38 -19.66 72.47
CA ARG A 303 13.23 -18.58 71.93
C ARG A 303 12.62 -17.20 72.22
N ASP A 304 11.30 -17.06 72.14
CA ASP A 304 10.57 -15.82 72.45
C ASP A 304 10.58 -15.52 73.95
N GLU A 305 10.52 -16.55 74.82
CA GLU A 305 10.72 -16.38 76.26
C GLU A 305 12.17 -15.99 76.61
N MET A 306 13.15 -16.50 75.85
CA MET A 306 14.57 -16.17 76.03
C MET A 306 14.97 -14.83 75.38
N GLY A 307 14.20 -14.36 74.40
CA GLY A 307 14.42 -13.13 73.63
C GLY A 307 14.06 -11.83 74.37
N LYS A 308 13.48 -11.89 75.57
CA LYS A 308 13.21 -10.71 76.40
C LYS A 308 14.45 -10.09 77.06
N ASN A 309 15.60 -10.80 77.07
CA ASN A 309 16.82 -10.36 77.78
C ASN A 309 18.07 -10.21 76.87
N GLY A 310 17.92 -10.07 75.55
CA GLY A 310 19.05 -9.88 74.61
C GLY A 310 18.95 -8.56 73.83
N PRO A 311 20.05 -7.78 73.66
CA PRO A 311 19.99 -6.49 72.98
C PRO A 311 19.87 -6.66 71.45
N THR A 312 18.81 -6.06 70.90
CA THR A 312 18.69 -5.48 69.54
C THR A 312 19.27 -6.28 68.36
N SER A 313 18.54 -7.27 67.84
CA SER A 313 18.65 -7.70 66.44
C SER A 313 17.48 -8.51 65.80
N PRO A 314 16.29 -8.73 66.42
CA PRO A 314 15.24 -9.52 65.75
C PRO A 314 14.27 -8.70 64.85
N ARG A 315 14.26 -7.36 64.96
CA ARG A 315 13.33 -6.51 64.17
C ARG A 315 13.77 -6.31 62.71
N ASP A 316 15.07 -6.18 62.48
CA ASP A 316 15.59 -5.98 61.12
C ASP A 316 15.47 -7.24 60.26
N GLU A 317 15.61 -8.43 60.86
CA GLU A 317 15.38 -9.72 60.16
C GLU A 317 13.90 -9.88 59.79
N THR A 318 12.96 -9.55 60.69
CA THR A 318 11.51 -9.63 60.38
C THR A 318 11.07 -8.61 59.33
N ASP A 319 11.67 -7.41 59.33
CA ASP A 319 11.38 -6.37 58.32
C ASP A 319 11.99 -6.71 56.95
N GLN A 320 13.14 -7.39 56.93
CA GLN A 320 13.73 -7.95 55.71
C GLN A 320 12.90 -9.12 55.19
N GLU A 321 12.44 -10.03 56.06
CA GLU A 321 11.52 -11.11 55.70
C GLU A 321 10.19 -10.58 55.15
N ALA A 322 9.62 -9.52 55.74
CA ALA A 322 8.41 -8.88 55.22
C ALA A 322 8.64 -8.27 53.82
N LYS A 323 9.79 -7.64 53.57
CA LYS A 323 10.16 -7.13 52.24
C LYS A 323 10.40 -8.26 51.25
N ILE A 324 11.05 -9.33 51.67
CA ILE A 324 11.30 -10.52 50.85
C ILE A 324 9.97 -11.17 50.49
N ASN A 325 9.05 -11.34 51.43
CA ASN A 325 7.71 -11.86 51.17
C ASN A 325 6.90 -10.95 50.24
N ALA A 326 7.04 -9.62 50.37
CA ALA A 326 6.45 -8.69 49.41
C ALA A 326 7.07 -8.81 48.01
N LEU A 327 8.38 -9.04 47.91
CA LEU A 327 9.08 -9.30 46.65
C LEU A 327 8.67 -10.64 46.02
N TYR A 328 8.49 -11.68 46.84
CA TYR A 328 7.92 -12.95 46.39
C TYR A 328 6.45 -12.82 45.98
N GLY A 329 5.70 -11.86 46.55
CA GLY A 329 4.33 -11.55 46.14
C GLY A 329 4.24 -10.87 44.77
N ILE A 330 5.22 -10.05 44.38
CA ILE A 330 5.26 -9.42 43.04
C ILE A 330 5.88 -10.31 41.97
N LEU A 331 6.64 -11.34 42.35
CA LEU A 331 7.34 -12.22 41.43
C LEU A 331 6.39 -12.96 40.46
N PRO A 332 5.24 -13.52 40.90
CA PRO A 332 4.26 -14.13 40.00
C PRO A 332 3.75 -13.17 38.92
N ALA A 333 3.53 -11.90 39.27
CA ALA A 333 3.09 -10.89 38.29
C ALA A 333 4.18 -10.61 37.24
N ILE A 334 5.45 -10.55 37.65
CA ILE A 334 6.57 -10.37 36.73
C ILE A 334 6.80 -11.61 35.88
N GLU A 335 6.68 -12.81 36.47
CA GLU A 335 6.80 -14.09 35.78
C GLU A 335 5.72 -14.25 34.71
N GLY A 336 4.49 -13.79 34.98
CA GLY A 336 3.40 -13.75 33.99
C GLY A 336 3.63 -12.74 32.86
N LEU A 337 4.28 -11.60 33.13
CA LEU A 337 4.55 -10.56 32.12
C LEU A 337 5.81 -10.82 31.27
N THR A 338 6.78 -11.56 31.81
CA THR A 338 8.05 -11.89 31.13
C THR A 338 7.87 -12.56 29.77
N PRO A 339 7.01 -13.59 29.58
CA PRO A 339 6.82 -14.22 28.27
C PRO A 339 6.11 -13.32 27.25
N LEU A 340 5.45 -12.24 27.67
CA LEU A 340 4.78 -11.29 26.79
C LEU A 340 5.73 -10.21 26.22
N LEU A 341 6.90 -10.01 26.83
CA LEU A 341 7.83 -8.97 26.42
C LEU A 341 8.47 -9.23 25.04
N PRO A 342 8.95 -10.45 24.70
CA PRO A 342 9.47 -10.75 23.36
C PRO A 342 8.45 -10.51 22.22
N PRO A 343 7.21 -11.04 22.26
CA PRO A 343 6.26 -10.82 21.18
C PRO A 343 5.80 -9.35 21.09
N LEU A 344 5.75 -8.62 22.20
CA LEU A 344 5.50 -7.17 22.15
C LEU A 344 6.65 -6.41 21.47
N LEU A 345 7.90 -6.81 21.72
CA LEU A 345 9.06 -6.22 21.06
C LEU A 345 9.06 -6.52 19.56
N ASP A 346 8.74 -7.76 19.17
CA ASP A 346 8.62 -8.16 17.77
C ASP A 346 7.48 -7.40 17.07
N ARG A 347 6.34 -7.20 17.73
CA ARG A 347 5.25 -6.38 17.23
C ARG A 347 5.64 -4.91 17.12
N LEU A 348 6.35 -4.35 18.09
CA LEU A 348 6.87 -2.98 18.01
C LEU A 348 7.91 -2.83 16.90
N ARG A 349 8.71 -3.87 16.63
CA ARG A 349 9.69 -3.87 15.54
C ARG A 349 9.01 -3.93 14.17
N SER A 350 7.98 -4.75 13.99
CA SER A 350 7.19 -4.75 12.75
C SER A 350 6.41 -3.44 12.56
N LEU A 351 5.88 -2.89 13.65
CA LEU A 351 5.09 -1.66 13.64
C LEU A 351 5.94 -0.39 13.57
N ARG A 352 7.26 -0.48 13.82
CA ARG A 352 8.22 0.63 13.69
C ARG A 352 8.22 1.24 12.29
N ALA A 353 8.13 0.42 11.25
CA ALA A 353 8.07 0.92 9.87
C ALA A 353 6.81 1.77 9.66
N LEU A 354 5.64 1.27 10.12
CA LEU A 354 4.39 2.01 10.05
C LEU A 354 4.40 3.29 10.88
N HIS A 355 5.02 3.29 12.07
CA HIS A 355 5.18 4.50 12.87
C HIS A 355 6.12 5.54 12.21
N ALA A 356 7.20 5.09 11.57
CA ALA A 356 8.08 5.98 10.81
C ALA A 356 7.35 6.56 9.59
N ASP A 357 6.60 5.73 8.86
CA ASP A 357 5.79 6.16 7.73
C ASP A 357 4.68 7.12 8.16
N ALA A 358 4.02 6.87 9.30
CA ALA A 358 3.02 7.78 9.85
C ALA A 358 3.62 9.13 10.26
N ALA A 359 4.81 9.14 10.87
CA ALA A 359 5.51 10.37 11.23
C ALA A 359 5.97 11.18 9.99
N THR A 360 6.44 10.51 8.94
CA THR A 360 6.77 11.18 7.68
C THR A 360 5.51 11.67 6.96
N ALA A 361 4.41 10.92 7.02
CA ALA A 361 3.12 11.32 6.47
C ALA A 361 2.57 12.58 7.16
N SER A 362 2.63 12.67 8.50
CA SER A 362 2.25 13.89 9.20
C SER A 362 3.14 15.08 8.81
N GLN A 363 4.46 14.89 8.72
CA GLN A 363 5.38 15.96 8.32
C GLN A 363 5.15 16.43 6.87
N THR A 364 4.86 15.50 5.96
CA THR A 364 4.53 15.84 4.57
C THR A 364 3.18 16.54 4.46
N LEU A 365 2.21 16.20 5.31
CA LEU A 365 0.94 16.91 5.40
C LEU A 365 1.13 18.34 5.92
N ASP A 366 1.92 18.54 6.98
CA ASP A 366 2.27 19.88 7.48
C ASP A 366 3.00 20.72 6.41
N ARG A 367 3.88 20.08 5.63
CA ARG A 367 4.56 20.73 4.50
C ARG A 367 3.58 21.11 3.39
N ILE A 368 2.59 20.27 3.10
CA ILE A 368 1.56 20.56 2.11
C ILE A 368 0.65 21.69 2.62
N GLU A 369 0.28 21.68 3.90
CA GLU A 369 -0.53 22.74 4.52
C GLU A 369 0.17 24.10 4.44
N THR A 370 1.46 24.16 4.81
CA THR A 370 2.25 25.40 4.71
C THR A 370 2.35 25.88 3.26
N GLN A 371 2.58 24.99 2.29
CA GLN A 371 2.57 25.33 0.86
C GLN A 371 1.19 25.83 0.40
N GLN A 372 0.09 25.25 0.90
CA GLN A 372 -1.25 25.70 0.57
C GLN A 372 -1.53 27.10 1.15
N LEU A 373 -1.06 27.39 2.36
CA LEU A 373 -1.17 28.73 2.96
C LEU A 373 -0.36 29.77 2.20
N GLU A 374 0.85 29.43 1.76
CA GLU A 374 1.69 30.29 0.91
C GLU A 374 1.03 30.55 -0.44
N MET A 375 0.59 29.49 -1.15
CA MET A 375 -0.14 29.61 -2.42
C MET A 375 -1.41 30.46 -2.27
N ALA A 376 -2.15 30.32 -1.16
CA ALA A 376 -3.31 31.15 -0.87
C ALA A 376 -2.93 32.62 -0.63
N GLY A 377 -1.78 32.87 0.00
CA GLY A 377 -1.17 34.19 0.14
C GLY A 377 -0.79 34.81 -1.21
N ASP A 378 -0.11 34.05 -2.06
CA ASP A 378 0.25 34.48 -3.41
C ASP A 378 -1.00 34.77 -4.24
N LEU A 379 -2.00 33.89 -4.24
CA LEU A 379 -3.26 34.15 -4.95
C LEU A 379 -3.93 35.46 -4.51
N LYS A 380 -3.84 35.84 -3.22
CA LYS A 380 -4.30 37.15 -2.74
C LYS A 380 -3.47 38.29 -3.33
N GLN A 381 -2.14 38.18 -3.31
CA GLN A 381 -1.25 39.17 -3.91
C GLN A 381 -1.52 39.35 -5.41
N TRP A 382 -1.73 38.25 -6.14
CA TRP A 382 -2.08 38.27 -7.57
C TRP A 382 -3.44 38.90 -7.81
N ARG A 383 -4.43 38.62 -6.97
CA ARG A 383 -5.75 39.26 -7.02
C ARG A 383 -5.66 40.76 -6.80
N ASP A 384 -4.86 41.20 -5.84
CA ASP A 384 -4.67 42.63 -5.57
C ASP A 384 -3.84 43.32 -6.65
N GLY A 385 -2.85 42.63 -7.22
CA GLY A 385 -2.12 43.06 -8.41
C GLY A 385 -3.05 43.25 -9.62
N LEU A 386 -3.97 42.30 -9.84
CA LEU A 386 -4.97 42.38 -10.91
C LEU A 386 -5.92 43.57 -10.71
N LYS A 387 -6.41 43.80 -9.48
CA LYS A 387 -7.24 44.98 -9.16
C LYS A 387 -6.51 46.29 -9.39
N LYS A 388 -5.22 46.36 -9.06
CA LYS A 388 -4.38 47.55 -9.35
C LYS A 388 -4.19 47.74 -10.85
N LEU A 389 -4.02 46.65 -11.60
CA LEU A 389 -3.92 46.71 -13.05
C LEU A 389 -5.24 47.17 -13.68
N GLU A 390 -6.37 46.64 -13.22
CA GLU A 390 -7.72 47.04 -13.62
C GLU A 390 -7.96 48.52 -13.36
N SER A 391 -7.66 49.02 -12.16
CA SER A 391 -7.82 50.45 -11.86
C SER A 391 -6.85 51.33 -12.65
N SER A 392 -5.63 50.86 -12.90
CA SER A 392 -4.67 51.56 -13.77
C SER A 392 -5.13 51.58 -15.24
N MET A 393 -5.80 50.52 -15.70
CA MET A 393 -6.35 50.41 -17.05
C MET A 393 -7.56 51.31 -17.20
N GLN A 394 -8.49 51.33 -16.24
CA GLN A 394 -9.61 52.27 -16.22
C GLN A 394 -9.13 53.73 -16.22
N SER A 395 -8.13 54.05 -15.39
CA SER A 395 -7.51 55.39 -15.38
C SER A 395 -6.91 55.72 -16.75
N ARG A 396 -6.14 54.79 -17.32
CA ARG A 396 -5.60 54.95 -18.68
C ARG A 396 -6.70 55.14 -19.73
N ASP A 397 -7.77 54.36 -19.71
CA ASP A 397 -8.89 54.48 -20.63
C ASP A 397 -9.54 55.86 -20.53
N THR A 398 -9.76 56.39 -19.32
CA THR A 398 -10.29 57.75 -19.16
C THR A 398 -9.32 58.82 -19.67
N THR A 399 -8.00 58.65 -19.48
CA THR A 399 -7.01 59.57 -20.06
C THR A 399 -6.94 59.46 -21.57
N VAL A 400 -7.09 58.26 -22.13
CA VAL A 400 -7.14 58.03 -23.59
C VAL A 400 -8.41 58.63 -24.17
N GLU A 401 -9.55 58.49 -23.51
CA GLU A 401 -10.81 59.14 -23.90
C GLU A 401 -10.68 60.68 -23.86
N GLY A 402 -10.04 61.22 -22.82
CA GLY A 402 -9.71 62.64 -22.74
C GLY A 402 -8.80 63.10 -23.87
N ASN A 403 -7.72 62.36 -24.14
CA ASN A 403 -6.81 62.64 -25.26
C ASN A 403 -7.50 62.52 -26.62
N MET A 404 -8.41 61.55 -26.78
CA MET A 404 -9.22 61.38 -27.99
C MET A 404 -10.14 62.58 -28.20
N LYS A 405 -10.80 63.09 -27.15
CA LYS A 405 -11.62 64.32 -27.24
C LYS A 405 -10.79 65.54 -27.62
N ILE A 406 -9.58 65.66 -27.09
CA ILE A 406 -8.65 66.74 -27.48
C ILE A 406 -8.26 66.60 -28.95
N MET A 407 -7.93 65.38 -29.39
CA MET A 407 -7.59 65.10 -30.80
C MET A 407 -8.78 65.34 -31.72
N GLU A 408 -10.00 64.97 -31.32
CA GLU A 408 -11.25 65.28 -32.04
C GLU A 408 -11.47 66.79 -32.13
N GLY A 409 -11.21 67.54 -31.06
CA GLY A 409 -11.25 69.00 -31.07
C GLY A 409 -10.24 69.62 -32.05
N TRP A 410 -9.02 69.07 -32.10
CA TRP A 410 -8.01 69.50 -33.07
C TRP A 410 -8.41 69.15 -34.51
N ILE A 411 -8.99 67.97 -34.75
CA ILE A 411 -9.49 67.55 -36.06
C ILE A 411 -10.65 68.45 -36.50
N LYS A 412 -11.64 68.71 -35.62
CA LYS A 412 -12.74 69.64 -35.91
C LYS A 412 -12.25 71.05 -36.20
N GLY A 413 -11.29 71.56 -35.42
CA GLY A 413 -10.68 72.86 -35.70
C GLY A 413 -9.90 72.88 -37.02
N LEU A 414 -9.33 71.75 -37.43
CA LEU A 414 -8.66 71.60 -38.72
C LEU A 414 -9.69 71.51 -39.87
N GLU A 415 -10.79 70.77 -39.69
CA GLU A 415 -11.92 70.71 -40.63
C GLU A 415 -12.58 72.09 -40.81
N GLU A 416 -12.79 72.83 -39.73
CA GLU A 416 -13.31 74.20 -39.77
C GLU A 416 -12.35 75.15 -40.50
N ARG A 417 -11.04 74.96 -40.34
CA ARG A 417 -10.03 75.72 -41.10
C ARG A 417 -9.94 75.30 -42.56
N ILE A 418 -10.19 74.04 -42.91
CA ILE A 418 -10.25 73.58 -44.31
C ILE A 418 -11.51 74.12 -44.98
N THR A 419 -12.66 74.09 -44.30
CA THR A 419 -13.93 74.61 -44.83
C THR A 419 -13.92 76.14 -44.94
N ASN A 420 -13.35 76.87 -43.96
CA ASN A 420 -13.15 78.31 -44.07
C ASN A 420 -12.02 78.68 -45.03
N GLY A 421 -11.01 77.82 -45.18
CA GLY A 421 -9.88 77.98 -46.09
C GLY A 421 -10.26 77.82 -47.57
N SER A 422 -11.31 77.04 -47.89
CA SER A 422 -11.80 76.90 -49.27
C SER A 422 -12.58 78.12 -49.78
N ARG A 423 -12.85 79.11 -48.91
CA ARG A 423 -13.57 80.35 -49.25
C ARG A 423 -12.68 81.59 -49.40
N GLY A 424 -11.35 81.43 -49.34
CA GLY A 424 -10.40 82.53 -49.35
C GLY A 424 -9.08 82.19 -50.04
N GLU A 425 -9.13 81.71 -51.27
CA GLU A 425 -7.94 81.37 -52.03
C GLU A 425 -7.47 82.59 -52.84
N GLY A 426 -6.41 83.27 -52.39
CA GLY A 426 -5.85 84.37 -53.17
C GLY A 426 -4.84 85.31 -52.50
N ARG A 427 -3.99 84.86 -51.56
CA ARG A 427 -2.64 85.42 -51.25
C ARG A 427 -2.12 84.93 -49.89
N ARG A 428 -1.41 83.80 -49.84
CA ARG A 428 -0.33 83.55 -48.84
C ARG A 428 0.53 82.32 -49.12
N VAL A 429 0.85 82.06 -50.39
CA VAL A 429 1.92 81.11 -50.73
C VAL A 429 3.24 81.87 -50.68
N ARG A 430 3.85 82.01 -49.48
CA ARG A 430 5.31 82.22 -49.30
C ARG A 430 5.82 82.25 -47.86
N THR A 431 4.97 82.23 -46.82
CA THR A 431 5.46 82.26 -45.41
C THR A 431 5.44 80.91 -44.67
N ASN A 432 4.91 79.83 -45.27
CA ASN A 432 4.73 78.55 -44.56
C ASN A 432 5.88 77.53 -44.69
N CYS A 433 6.92 77.79 -45.49
CA CYS A 433 8.07 76.87 -45.57
C CYS A 433 8.96 76.88 -44.31
N VAL A 434 8.95 77.95 -43.51
CA VAL A 434 9.78 78.06 -42.29
C VAL A 434 9.10 77.46 -41.05
N ALA A 435 7.77 77.39 -41.03
CA ALA A 435 7.02 76.79 -39.92
C ALA A 435 6.96 75.26 -40.00
N ALA A 436 6.86 74.70 -41.22
CA ALA A 436 6.83 73.25 -41.44
C ALA A 436 8.14 72.56 -41.01
N THR A 437 9.29 73.22 -41.19
CA THR A 437 10.61 72.70 -40.77
C THR A 437 10.79 72.68 -39.26
N LYS A 438 10.27 73.67 -38.52
CA LYS A 438 10.30 73.68 -37.04
C LYS A 438 9.38 72.64 -36.42
N VAL A 439 8.21 72.40 -37.00
CA VAL A 439 7.28 71.34 -36.54
C VAL A 439 7.87 69.95 -36.80
N TRP A 440 8.54 69.75 -37.94
CA TRP A 440 9.23 68.48 -38.25
C TRP A 440 10.46 68.24 -37.37
N GLN A 441 11.19 69.29 -36.98
CA GLN A 441 12.27 69.19 -35.99
C GLN A 441 11.75 68.82 -34.60
N HIS A 442 10.64 69.41 -34.14
CA HIS A 442 10.02 69.04 -32.87
C HIS A 442 9.44 67.62 -32.86
N PHE A 443 8.84 67.18 -33.97
CA PHE A 443 8.34 65.81 -34.13
C PHE A 443 9.49 64.79 -34.17
N SER A 444 10.60 65.11 -34.86
CA SER A 444 11.83 64.30 -34.85
C SER A 444 12.47 64.23 -33.46
N THR A 445 12.45 65.30 -32.66
CA THR A 445 12.95 65.24 -31.28
C THR A 445 12.03 64.45 -30.35
N LEU A 446 10.70 64.53 -30.53
CA LEU A 446 9.75 63.72 -29.77
C LEU A 446 9.87 62.23 -30.13
N GLN A 447 10.06 61.89 -31.42
CA GLN A 447 10.24 60.53 -31.91
C GLN A 447 11.57 59.90 -31.44
N LYS A 448 12.62 60.70 -31.26
CA LYS A 448 13.88 60.26 -30.66
C LYS A 448 13.78 60.06 -29.15
N HIS A 449 13.00 60.88 -28.44
CA HIS A 449 12.75 60.68 -27.00
C HIS A 449 11.82 59.49 -26.72
N THR A 450 10.78 59.27 -27.52
CA THR A 450 9.94 58.06 -27.39
C THR A 450 10.69 56.79 -27.79
N ALA A 451 11.57 56.83 -28.81
CA ALA A 451 12.44 55.70 -29.13
C ALA A 451 13.53 55.42 -28.07
N CYS A 452 14.01 56.45 -27.36
CA CYS A 452 15.00 56.30 -26.29
C CYS A 452 14.36 55.71 -25.01
N VAL A 453 13.14 56.13 -24.67
CA VAL A 453 12.39 55.59 -23.51
C VAL A 453 11.83 54.20 -23.80
N THR A 454 11.39 53.90 -25.03
CA THR A 454 10.97 52.53 -25.39
C THR A 454 12.16 51.59 -25.51
N SER A 455 13.33 52.02 -25.98
CA SER A 455 14.54 51.17 -26.05
C SER A 455 15.13 50.84 -24.67
N THR A 456 15.14 51.79 -23.72
CA THR A 456 15.57 51.53 -22.33
C THR A 456 14.57 50.66 -21.55
N LEU A 457 13.27 50.79 -21.81
CA LEU A 457 12.27 49.87 -21.26
C LEU A 457 12.29 48.49 -21.94
N TYR A 458 12.63 48.39 -23.24
CA TYR A 458 12.76 47.10 -23.94
C TYR A 458 14.02 46.34 -23.48
N TRP A 459 15.14 47.03 -23.24
CA TRP A 459 16.36 46.40 -22.70
C TRP A 459 16.26 46.06 -21.21
N CYS A 460 15.54 46.85 -20.40
CA CYS A 460 15.30 46.49 -18.99
C CYS A 460 14.20 45.43 -18.83
N SER A 461 13.28 45.31 -19.80
CA SER A 461 12.26 44.25 -19.84
C SER A 461 12.79 42.94 -20.43
N LEU A 462 13.74 42.96 -21.37
CA LEU A 462 14.34 41.72 -21.91
C LEU A 462 15.27 41.02 -20.92
N ASP A 463 15.90 41.75 -19.99
CA ASP A 463 16.75 41.16 -18.95
C ASP A 463 15.94 40.58 -17.77
N LYS A 464 14.66 40.96 -17.65
CA LYS A 464 13.71 40.39 -16.67
C LYS A 464 12.76 39.34 -17.26
N LEU A 465 12.69 39.18 -18.58
CA LEU A 465 11.81 38.20 -19.24
C LEU A 465 12.48 36.86 -19.61
N THR A 466 13.77 36.65 -19.31
CA THR A 466 14.44 35.34 -19.46
C THR A 466 14.48 34.50 -18.18
N ARG A 467 13.76 34.90 -17.12
CA ARG A 467 13.67 34.10 -15.89
C ARG A 467 12.24 33.98 -15.35
N VAL A 468 11.28 33.57 -16.19
CA VAL A 468 10.05 32.88 -15.74
C VAL A 468 9.62 31.88 -16.80
N ARG A 469 10.16 30.66 -16.74
CA ARG A 469 9.56 29.48 -17.36
C ARG A 469 8.95 28.65 -16.25
N LEU A 470 7.63 28.75 -16.10
CA LEU A 470 6.83 27.79 -15.35
C LEU A 470 6.97 26.41 -16.01
N PRO A 471 7.41 25.35 -15.32
CA PRO A 471 7.07 24.00 -15.71
C PRO A 471 5.65 23.70 -15.21
N ARG A 472 4.75 23.50 -16.15
CA ARG A 472 3.42 22.94 -15.90
C ARG A 472 3.58 21.48 -15.51
N GLN A 473 2.85 21.09 -14.48
CA GLN A 473 2.71 19.77 -13.88
C GLN A 473 2.90 18.57 -14.84
N GLN A 474 3.79 17.67 -14.44
CA GLN A 474 3.57 16.23 -14.58
C GLN A 474 3.76 15.61 -13.21
N TYR A 475 2.66 15.18 -12.60
CA TYR A 475 2.68 14.20 -11.52
C TYR A 475 3.11 12.86 -12.11
N GLN A 476 4.26 12.33 -11.69
CA GLN A 476 4.46 10.89 -11.56
C GLN A 476 5.34 10.61 -10.33
N HIS A 477 4.77 9.76 -9.48
CA HIS A 477 5.31 9.08 -8.29
C HIS A 477 6.84 8.89 -8.26
N ILE A 478 7.49 9.39 -7.20
CA ILE A 478 8.78 8.86 -6.76
C ILE A 478 8.48 7.80 -5.70
N GLY A 479 8.33 6.56 -6.18
CA GLY A 479 8.67 5.41 -5.37
C GLY A 479 10.20 5.36 -5.24
N THR A 480 10.68 5.12 -4.03
CA THR A 480 12.08 4.84 -3.71
C THR A 480 12.58 3.70 -4.60
N ALA A 481 13.34 4.04 -5.65
CA ALA A 481 14.12 3.08 -6.42
C ALA A 481 15.57 3.16 -5.92
N MET A 482 16.02 2.10 -5.26
CA MET A 482 17.44 1.78 -5.12
C MET A 482 18.08 1.85 -6.51
N THR A 483 19.08 2.69 -6.68
CA THR A 483 19.93 2.68 -7.87
C THR A 483 20.73 1.38 -7.88
N PRO A 484 20.63 0.52 -8.92
CA PRO A 484 21.52 -0.61 -9.06
C PRO A 484 22.92 -0.08 -9.40
N VAL A 485 23.92 -0.59 -8.67
CA VAL A 485 25.34 -0.41 -8.94
C VAL A 485 25.64 -0.74 -10.41
N SER A 486 26.12 0.24 -11.17
CA SER A 486 26.62 0.03 -12.53
C SER A 486 27.98 -0.70 -12.48
N PRO A 487 28.25 -1.66 -13.38
CA PRO A 487 29.53 -2.37 -13.40
C PRO A 487 30.66 -1.41 -13.78
N THR A 488 31.70 -1.43 -12.97
CA THR A 488 32.84 -0.53 -13.02
C THR A 488 33.76 -0.79 -14.22
N ALA A 489 34.31 0.29 -14.77
CA ALA A 489 35.60 0.24 -15.43
C ALA A 489 36.67 0.08 -14.34
N ASN A 490 37.43 -1.02 -14.41
CA ASN A 490 38.44 -1.40 -13.42
C ASN A 490 39.41 -0.23 -13.12
N GLY A 491 39.69 0.04 -11.83
CA GLY A 491 40.68 1.03 -11.39
C GLY A 491 40.20 2.46 -11.08
N HIS A 492 38.89 2.76 -11.10
CA HIS A 492 38.38 4.11 -10.80
C HIS A 492 37.34 4.13 -9.66
N PHE A 493 37.31 5.22 -8.90
CA PHE A 493 36.23 5.56 -7.96
C PHE A 493 35.48 6.80 -8.47
N LYS A 494 34.23 6.96 -8.03
CA LYS A 494 33.35 8.06 -8.47
C LYS A 494 33.25 9.10 -7.38
N ILE A 495 33.54 10.35 -7.71
CA ILE A 495 33.34 11.49 -6.81
C ILE A 495 32.09 12.28 -7.23
N LEU A 496 31.23 12.63 -6.28
CA LEU A 496 30.00 13.38 -6.45
C LEU A 496 30.13 14.74 -5.77
N TYR A 497 29.78 15.81 -6.49
CA TYR A 497 29.81 17.18 -5.97
C TYR A 497 28.39 17.69 -5.75
N PHE A 498 28.14 18.27 -4.58
CA PHE A 498 26.83 18.85 -4.25
C PHE A 498 26.91 20.37 -4.06
N ALA A 499 25.85 21.08 -4.44
CA ALA A 499 25.62 22.51 -4.21
C ALA A 499 26.81 23.45 -4.50
N GLY A 500 27.46 23.98 -3.47
CA GLY A 500 28.62 24.87 -3.62
C GLY A 500 29.79 24.19 -4.34
N ALA A 501 30.00 22.90 -4.09
CA ALA A 501 31.04 22.12 -4.75
C ALA A 501 30.74 21.89 -6.24
N SER A 502 29.48 21.60 -6.61
CA SER A 502 29.09 21.44 -8.02
C SER A 502 29.10 22.77 -8.77
N SER A 503 28.81 23.88 -8.08
CA SER A 503 28.86 25.23 -8.64
C SER A 503 30.29 25.68 -8.92
N PHE A 504 31.26 25.27 -8.09
CA PHE A 504 32.68 25.58 -8.27
C PHE A 504 33.33 24.70 -9.36
N THR A 505 33.03 23.40 -9.39
CA THR A 505 33.63 22.47 -10.38
C THR A 505 32.88 22.44 -11.72
N GLY A 506 31.62 22.90 -11.76
CA GLY A 506 30.75 22.83 -12.93
C GLY A 506 30.30 21.41 -13.31
N LYS A 507 30.53 20.42 -12.44
CA LYS A 507 30.20 19.01 -12.69
C LYS A 507 29.44 18.43 -11.50
N GLU A 508 28.51 17.51 -11.78
CA GLU A 508 27.76 16.76 -10.74
C GLU A 508 28.57 15.55 -10.22
N GLY A 509 29.53 15.06 -11.01
CA GLY A 509 30.48 14.04 -10.58
C GLY A 509 31.61 13.80 -11.58
N GLU A 510 32.71 13.23 -11.09
CA GLU A 510 33.91 12.89 -11.86
C GLU A 510 34.41 11.49 -11.47
N ARG A 511 35.23 10.85 -12.33
CA ARG A 511 35.88 9.57 -12.02
C ARG A 511 37.37 9.80 -11.81
N LEU A 512 37.89 9.34 -10.68
CA LEU A 512 39.29 9.48 -10.27
C LEU A 512 39.95 8.10 -10.15
N PRO A 513 41.27 7.97 -10.36
CA PRO A 513 41.97 6.70 -10.22
C PRO A 513 41.99 6.22 -8.76
N ALA A 514 41.71 4.95 -8.53
CA ALA A 514 41.86 4.27 -7.24
C ALA A 514 43.11 3.37 -7.25
N PRO A 515 43.72 3.05 -6.09
CA PRO A 515 43.38 3.47 -4.73
C PRO A 515 44.00 4.83 -4.35
N LEU A 516 43.21 5.68 -3.69
CA LEU A 516 43.67 6.99 -3.18
C LEU A 516 43.33 7.15 -1.69
N SER A 517 44.24 7.78 -0.94
CA SER A 517 43.96 8.17 0.45
C SER A 517 43.23 9.51 0.49
N LEU A 518 42.39 9.71 1.50
CA LEU A 518 41.56 10.92 1.65
C LEU A 518 42.39 12.22 1.62
N ASN A 519 43.55 12.25 2.28
CA ASN A 519 44.44 13.43 2.26
C ASN A 519 44.99 13.75 0.86
N LYS A 520 45.31 12.72 0.07
CA LYS A 520 45.78 12.89 -1.31
C LYS A 520 44.64 13.33 -2.22
N LEU A 521 43.40 12.93 -1.94
CA LEU A 521 42.22 13.38 -2.69
C LEU A 521 42.06 14.90 -2.62
N PHE A 522 42.22 15.52 -1.45
CA PHE A 522 42.15 16.98 -1.36
C PHE A 522 43.30 17.68 -2.11
N THR A 523 44.52 17.15 -2.03
CA THR A 523 45.66 17.68 -2.80
C THR A 523 45.43 17.54 -4.31
N GLU A 524 44.84 16.44 -4.77
CA GLU A 524 44.52 16.23 -6.19
C GLU A 524 43.37 17.12 -6.68
N LEU A 525 42.37 17.37 -5.83
CA LEU A 525 41.29 18.30 -6.16
C LEU A 525 41.77 19.74 -6.22
N GLU A 526 42.67 20.15 -5.32
CA GLU A 526 43.31 21.47 -5.35
C GLU A 526 44.21 21.63 -6.58
N ALA A 527 44.92 20.57 -6.99
CA ALA A 527 45.73 20.59 -8.20
C ALA A 527 44.89 20.68 -9.49
N LYS A 528 43.68 20.09 -9.50
CA LYS A 528 42.75 20.14 -10.63
C LYS A 528 41.91 21.42 -10.66
N TYR A 529 41.53 21.93 -9.51
CA TYR A 529 40.67 23.10 -9.33
C TYR A 529 41.31 24.02 -8.27
N PRO A 530 42.21 24.94 -8.66
CA PRO A 530 42.91 25.79 -7.70
C PRO A 530 41.92 26.69 -6.95
N GLY A 531 42.04 26.73 -5.62
CA GLY A 531 41.20 27.51 -4.71
C GLY A 531 39.94 26.78 -4.19
N ILE A 532 39.75 25.49 -4.50
CA ILE A 532 38.61 24.72 -4.01
C ILE A 532 38.75 24.31 -2.53
N GLY A 533 39.99 24.16 -2.06
CA GLY A 533 40.35 23.82 -0.68
C GLY A 533 39.74 24.79 0.32
N GLU A 534 40.18 26.05 0.26
CA GLU A 534 39.77 27.13 1.16
C GLU A 534 38.29 27.52 0.96
N ALA A 535 37.78 27.49 -0.28
CA ALA A 535 36.43 27.96 -0.58
C ALA A 535 35.32 26.95 -0.24
N VAL A 536 35.62 25.65 -0.32
CA VAL A 536 34.59 24.60 -0.24
C VAL A 536 35.04 23.48 0.68
N LEU A 537 36.18 22.84 0.41
CA LEU A 537 36.56 21.58 1.05
C LEU A 537 36.76 21.69 2.57
N GLU A 538 37.30 22.81 3.09
CA GLU A 538 37.46 23.03 4.54
C GLU A 538 36.14 23.05 5.32
N SER A 539 35.05 23.45 4.65
CA SER A 539 33.72 23.55 5.27
C SER A 539 32.84 22.33 5.01
N CYS A 540 33.26 21.40 4.14
CA CYS A 540 32.45 20.28 3.66
C CYS A 540 32.61 19.02 4.49
N LEU A 541 31.54 18.23 4.55
CA LEU A 541 31.56 16.85 5.02
C LEU A 541 31.81 15.90 3.84
N VAL A 542 32.57 14.84 4.07
CA VAL A 542 32.85 13.81 3.07
C VAL A 542 32.16 12.51 3.47
N THR A 543 31.50 11.87 2.52
CA THR A 543 30.94 10.52 2.72
C THR A 543 31.52 9.54 1.72
N ILE A 544 31.86 8.33 2.15
CA ILE A 544 32.26 7.20 1.29
C ILE A 544 31.15 6.15 1.38
N ASN A 545 30.55 5.77 0.25
CA ASN A 545 29.45 4.79 0.19
C ASN A 545 28.31 5.06 1.20
N LEU A 546 27.96 6.34 1.36
CA LEU A 546 26.94 6.85 2.31
C LEU A 546 27.34 6.85 3.79
N GLU A 547 28.59 6.53 4.12
CA GLU A 547 29.15 6.64 5.47
C GLU A 547 29.93 7.94 5.63
N TYR A 548 29.63 8.73 6.67
CA TYR A 548 30.37 9.95 6.97
C TYR A 548 31.77 9.60 7.47
N VAL A 549 32.79 10.16 6.82
CA VAL A 549 34.19 9.95 7.17
C VAL A 549 34.75 11.27 7.67
N ASP A 550 35.28 11.26 8.88
CA ASP A 550 35.97 12.41 9.45
C ASP A 550 37.20 12.72 8.62
N VAL A 551 37.34 13.99 8.23
CA VAL A 551 38.52 14.48 7.54
C VAL A 551 39.67 14.53 8.55
N PRO A 552 40.71 13.68 8.41
CA PRO A 552 41.82 13.69 9.35
C PRO A 552 42.59 15.00 9.20
N SER A 553 42.95 15.61 10.34
CA SER A 553 43.84 16.77 10.38
C SER A 553 45.21 16.40 9.79
N GLU A 554 45.95 17.39 9.25
CA GLU A 554 47.21 17.23 8.49
C GLU A 554 48.33 16.41 9.18
N HIS A 555 48.13 15.97 10.42
CA HIS A 555 49.06 15.19 11.23
C HIS A 555 48.76 13.68 11.33
N ASP A 556 47.65 13.18 10.79
CA ASP A 556 47.32 11.74 10.84
C ASP A 556 47.72 11.02 9.54
N THR A 557 48.63 10.05 9.67
CA THR A 557 49.15 9.25 8.54
C THR A 557 48.29 8.03 8.18
N ASP A 558 47.33 7.66 9.04
CA ASP A 558 46.38 6.55 8.82
C ASP A 558 45.02 7.08 8.36
N GLY A 559 45.01 7.74 7.19
CA GLY A 559 43.77 8.21 6.56
C GLY A 559 43.02 7.07 5.85
N THR A 560 41.69 7.10 5.93
CA THR A 560 40.78 6.18 5.23
C THR A 560 41.14 6.06 3.75
N VAL A 561 41.33 4.84 3.26
CA VAL A 561 41.72 4.54 1.86
C VAL A 561 40.48 4.26 1.02
N ILE A 562 40.31 5.02 -0.05
CA ILE A 562 39.24 4.86 -1.04
C ILE A 562 39.63 3.74 -2.00
N LYS A 563 38.76 2.74 -2.12
CA LYS A 563 38.94 1.57 -2.96
C LYS A 563 38.31 1.78 -4.34
N GLU A 564 38.63 0.87 -5.27
CA GLU A 564 37.97 0.81 -6.56
C GLU A 564 36.46 0.61 -6.39
N ALA A 565 35.65 1.24 -7.25
CA ALA A 565 34.19 1.24 -7.18
C ALA A 565 33.54 2.03 -6.03
N ASP A 566 34.31 2.67 -5.15
CA ASP A 566 33.73 3.50 -4.09
C ASP A 566 33.08 4.77 -4.65
N GLU A 567 31.97 5.18 -4.03
CA GLU A 567 31.30 6.45 -4.30
C GLU A 567 31.62 7.44 -3.17
N VAL A 568 32.36 8.50 -3.49
CA VAL A 568 32.72 9.56 -2.55
C VAL A 568 31.86 10.78 -2.84
N ALA A 569 31.23 11.37 -1.83
CA ALA A 569 30.43 12.59 -1.98
C ALA A 569 30.95 13.73 -1.10
N ILE A 570 31.09 14.91 -1.71
CA ILE A 570 31.46 16.15 -1.03
C ILE A 570 30.19 16.96 -0.77
N ILE A 571 29.84 17.10 0.50
CA ILE A 571 28.60 17.71 0.98
C ILE A 571 28.94 19.02 1.68
N PRO A 572 28.80 20.19 1.02
CA PRO A 572 28.90 21.48 1.70
C PRO A 572 27.76 21.67 2.70
N PRO A 573 27.96 22.53 3.71
CA PRO A 573 26.95 22.80 4.72
C PRO A 573 25.73 23.43 4.04
N VAL A 574 24.55 22.90 4.36
CA VAL A 574 23.30 23.38 3.77
C VAL A 574 23.06 24.82 4.23
N SER A 575 23.02 25.78 3.30
CA SER A 575 22.49 27.10 3.61
C SER A 575 20.99 26.92 3.77
N SER A 576 20.50 26.90 5.00
CA SER A 576 19.09 27.01 5.31
C SER A 576 18.61 28.38 4.81
N GLY A 577 18.10 28.42 3.57
CA GLY A 577 17.34 29.53 3.01
C GLY A 577 15.87 29.23 3.11
#